data_AF-A0A317CW39-F1
#
_entry.id   AF-A0A317CW39-F1
#
_cell.length_a   1.000
_cell.length_b   1.000
_cell.length_c   1.000
_cell.angle_alpha   90.00
_cell.angle_beta   90.00
_cell.angle_gamma   90.00
#
_symmetry.space_group_name_H-M   'P 1'
#
loop_
_entity.id
_entity.type
_entity.pdbx_description
1 polymer ?
#
loop_
_entity_poly.entity_id
_entity_poly.type
_entity_poly.pdbx_seq_one_letter_code
_entity_poly.pdbx_strand_id
1 'polypeptide(L)'
;MWLRERGLAHLRADGYGVWLEGGRCLRFLVHVDPGPVGEVIAERERSTAGLGTVLAGYRRTDPVVPVGVVLVIARDAAREANLLADLVSRPLRAPVAVTTVDLLHPHWPHEQMWRTPTTGTARHRLIDLSFPSELTRMS
;
A
#
# COMPACT_ATOMS: atom_id res chain seq x y z
N MET A 1 13.85 3.79 9.46
CA MET A 1 13.55 4.41 10.77
C MET A 1 12.19 5.12 10.76
N TRP A 2 11.92 5.96 9.75
CA TRP A 2 10.68 6.74 9.53
C TRP A 2 9.33 6.00 9.70
N LEU A 3 9.21 4.74 9.26
CA LEU A 3 7.96 3.96 9.37
C LEU A 3 7.68 3.47 10.79
N ARG A 4 8.74 3.11 11.55
CA ARG A 4 8.63 2.69 12.94
C ARG A 4 8.17 3.84 13.84
N GLU A 5 8.66 5.05 13.57
CA GLU A 5 8.26 6.29 14.26
C GLU A 5 6.79 6.67 13.98
N ARG A 6 6.17 6.10 12.94
CA ARG A 6 4.75 6.31 12.57
C ARG A 6 3.90 5.07 12.86
N GLY A 7 4.28 4.28 13.87
CA GLY A 7 3.46 3.22 14.41
C GLY A 7 3.55 1.87 13.69
N LEU A 8 4.26 1.76 12.55
CA LEU A 8 4.49 0.48 11.88
C LEU A 8 5.66 -0.28 12.54
N ALA A 9 5.46 -0.67 13.80
CA ALA A 9 6.34 -1.58 14.50
C ALA A 9 6.34 -2.96 13.82
N HIS A 10 7.47 -3.68 13.88
CA HIS A 10 7.67 -5.04 13.31
C HIS A 10 7.86 -5.14 11.78
N LEU A 11 8.13 -4.03 11.09
CA LEU A 11 8.61 -4.06 9.71
C LEU A 11 10.05 -4.57 9.62
N ARG A 12 10.27 -5.52 8.72
CA ARG A 12 11.60 -5.87 8.23
C ARG A 12 12.16 -4.74 7.35
N ALA A 13 13.47 -4.75 7.14
CA ALA A 13 14.16 -3.72 6.36
C ALA A 13 13.69 -3.65 4.89
N ASP A 14 13.15 -4.74 4.36
CA ASP A 14 12.56 -4.85 3.02
C ASP A 14 11.10 -4.35 2.94
N GLY A 15 10.54 -3.86 4.05
CA GLY A 15 9.14 -3.43 4.12
C GLY A 15 8.14 -4.56 4.34
N TYR A 16 8.59 -5.80 4.54
CA TYR A 16 7.70 -6.90 4.88
C TYR A 16 7.27 -6.82 6.35
N GLY A 17 5.98 -7.01 6.58
CA GLY A 17 5.36 -7.02 7.91
C GLY A 17 4.30 -8.11 8.04
N VAL A 18 3.98 -8.43 9.29
CA VAL A 18 2.86 -9.31 9.64
C VAL A 18 1.99 -8.56 10.65
N TRP A 19 0.70 -8.47 10.34
CA TRP A 19 -0.34 -7.95 11.22
C TRP A 19 -1.10 -9.10 11.88
N LEU A 20 -1.28 -9.03 13.21
CA LEU A 20 -2.03 -10.01 13.99
C LEU A 20 -3.09 -9.28 14.82
N GLU A 21 -4.36 -9.57 14.59
CA GLU A 21 -5.48 -8.97 15.33
C GLU A 21 -6.69 -9.91 15.31
N GLY A 22 -7.33 -10.11 16.47
CA GLY A 22 -8.57 -10.90 16.56
C GLY A 22 -8.46 -12.33 16.00
N GLY A 23 -7.28 -12.98 16.13
CA GLY A 23 -7.02 -14.31 15.57
C GLY A 23 -6.76 -14.35 14.06
N ARG A 24 -6.75 -13.20 13.38
CA ARG A 24 -6.43 -13.08 11.95
C ARG A 24 -4.97 -12.69 11.76
N CYS A 25 -4.37 -13.25 10.70
CA CYS A 25 -3.00 -12.96 10.29
C CYS A 25 -3.02 -12.38 8.88
N LEU A 26 -2.39 -11.22 8.70
CA LEU A 26 -2.24 -10.56 7.40
C LEU A 26 -0.77 -10.27 7.15
N ARG A 27 -0.23 -10.87 6.10
CA ARG A 27 1.14 -10.61 5.61
C ARG A 27 1.09 -9.46 4.63
N PHE A 28 1.94 -8.46 4.79
CA PHE A 28 1.92 -7.28 3.94
C PHE A 28 3.33 -6.82 3.56
N LEU A 29 3.41 -6.14 2.42
CA LEU A 29 4.57 -5.33 2.03
C LEU A 29 4.17 -3.87 2.08
N VAL A 30 4.94 -3.03 2.75
CA VAL A 30 4.71 -1.59 2.77
C VAL A 30 5.70 -0.84 1.87
N HIS A 31 5.18 0.06 1.07
CA HIS A 31 5.95 1.03 0.30
C HIS A 31 5.55 2.44 0.67
N VAL A 32 6.55 3.25 1.02
CA VAL A 32 6.39 4.69 1.08
C VAL A 32 6.67 5.23 -0.30
N ASP A 33 5.72 5.96 -0.84
CA ASP A 33 5.89 6.71 -2.05
C ASP A 33 6.91 7.85 -1.79
N PRO A 34 8.12 7.79 -2.37
CA PRO A 34 9.21 8.68 -1.99
C PRO A 34 9.01 10.13 -2.42
N GLY A 35 8.05 10.42 -3.30
CA GLY A 35 8.00 11.70 -3.99
C GLY A 35 8.51 11.61 -5.43
N PRO A 36 8.38 12.69 -6.21
CA PRO A 36 9.21 12.89 -7.39
C PRO A 36 10.69 12.78 -7.03
N VAL A 37 11.46 11.97 -7.79
CA VAL A 37 12.91 11.83 -7.63
C VAL A 37 13.60 12.67 -8.71
N GLY A 38 14.29 13.74 -8.31
CA GLY A 38 14.95 14.71 -9.19
C GLY A 38 14.38 16.13 -9.05
N GLU A 39 15.23 17.16 -9.09
CA GLU A 39 14.83 18.56 -8.84
C GLU A 39 13.96 19.19 -9.95
N VAL A 40 14.02 18.65 -11.16
CA VAL A 40 13.37 19.23 -12.35
C VAL A 40 12.27 18.30 -12.86
N ILE A 41 11.18 18.22 -12.10
CA ILE A 41 9.94 17.60 -12.56
C ILE A 41 8.88 18.70 -12.61
N ALA A 42 8.29 18.88 -13.80
CA ALA A 42 7.23 19.84 -14.01
C ALA A 42 6.11 19.60 -12.97
N GLU A 43 5.51 20.67 -12.44
CA GLU A 43 4.55 20.57 -11.33
C GLU A 43 3.40 19.60 -11.63
N ARG A 44 2.99 19.52 -12.90
CA ARG A 44 2.00 18.56 -13.40
C ARG A 44 2.44 17.10 -13.30
N GLU A 45 3.73 16.82 -13.50
CA GLU A 45 4.32 15.49 -13.49
C GLU A 45 4.72 15.01 -12.09
N ARG A 46 4.87 15.93 -11.11
CA ARG A 46 5.19 15.58 -9.72
C ARG A 46 4.17 14.62 -9.10
N SER A 47 2.92 14.72 -9.55
CA SER A 47 1.81 13.93 -9.04
C SER A 47 1.83 12.46 -9.53
N THR A 48 2.60 12.14 -10.58
CA THR A 48 2.65 10.80 -11.21
C THR A 48 4.06 10.23 -11.31
N ALA A 49 5.10 11.06 -11.19
CA ALA A 49 6.49 10.64 -11.25
C ALA A 49 6.84 9.60 -10.18
N GLY A 50 7.58 8.55 -10.56
CA GLY A 50 8.04 7.48 -9.66
C GLY A 50 7.02 6.39 -9.32
N LEU A 51 5.71 6.69 -9.40
CA LEU A 51 4.63 5.74 -9.10
C LEU A 51 4.61 4.54 -10.06
N GLY A 52 4.82 4.79 -11.35
CA GLY A 52 4.86 3.74 -12.37
C GLY A 52 5.96 2.70 -12.13
N THR A 53 7.11 3.12 -11.58
CA THR A 53 8.24 2.22 -11.29
C THR A 53 7.94 1.30 -10.12
N VAL A 54 7.32 1.81 -9.05
CA VAL A 54 6.89 1.01 -7.89
C VAL A 54 5.92 -0.08 -8.33
N LEU A 55 4.89 0.29 -9.09
CA LEU A 55 3.89 -0.67 -9.59
C LEU A 55 4.45 -1.63 -10.64
N ALA A 56 5.39 -1.20 -11.48
CA ALA A 56 6.01 -2.05 -12.49
C ALA A 56 6.85 -3.18 -11.89
N GLY A 57 7.38 -3.02 -10.67
CA GLY A 57 7.98 -4.12 -9.92
C GLY A 57 6.96 -5.22 -9.64
N TYR A 58 5.83 -4.83 -9.04
CA TYR A 58 4.73 -5.73 -8.71
C TYR A 58 4.06 -6.42 -9.89
N ARG A 59 4.02 -5.75 -11.06
CA ARG A 59 3.49 -6.36 -12.30
C ARG A 59 4.39 -7.48 -12.83
N ARG A 60 5.71 -7.40 -12.56
CA ARG A 60 6.72 -8.32 -13.09
C ARG A 60 7.04 -9.48 -12.16
N THR A 61 6.83 -9.31 -10.85
CA THR A 61 7.07 -10.36 -9.86
C THR A 61 5.98 -11.43 -9.89
N ASP A 62 6.41 -12.69 -10.06
CA ASP A 62 5.62 -13.89 -9.69
C ASP A 62 5.36 -13.87 -8.16
N PRO A 63 4.26 -14.43 -7.62
CA PRO A 63 4.03 -14.50 -6.19
C PRO A 63 4.98 -15.54 -5.57
N VAL A 64 6.25 -15.19 -5.46
CA VAL A 64 7.26 -16.00 -4.75
C VAL A 64 7.14 -15.78 -3.24
N VAL A 65 6.58 -14.65 -2.82
CA VAL A 65 6.22 -14.38 -1.42
C VAL A 65 4.69 -14.24 -1.33
N PRO A 66 3.99 -15.08 -0.54
CA PRO A 66 2.56 -14.94 -0.30
C PRO A 66 2.31 -13.69 0.56
N VAL A 67 2.11 -12.58 -0.12
CA VAL A 67 1.77 -11.29 0.48
C VAL A 67 0.27 -11.10 0.31
N GLY A 68 -0.46 -11.05 1.42
CA GLY A 68 -1.91 -10.88 1.41
C GLY A 68 -2.35 -9.49 0.96
N VAL A 69 -1.48 -8.47 1.10
CA VAL A 69 -1.72 -7.10 0.62
C VAL A 69 -0.43 -6.29 0.45
N VAL A 70 -0.36 -5.46 -0.58
CA VAL A 70 0.62 -4.38 -0.71
C VAL A 70 0.01 -3.08 -0.17
N LEU A 71 0.66 -2.50 0.83
CA LEU A 71 0.31 -1.22 1.43
C LEU A 71 1.15 -0.12 0.78
N VAL A 72 0.51 0.90 0.24
CA VAL A 72 1.21 2.07 -0.30
C VAL A 72 0.85 3.32 0.48
N ILE A 73 1.85 4.00 1.01
CA ILE A 73 1.72 5.28 1.69
C ILE A 73 2.08 6.35 0.68
N ALA A 74 1.07 6.95 0.06
CA ALA A 74 1.21 8.09 -0.82
C ALA A 74 1.66 9.32 -0.02
N ARG A 75 2.42 10.20 -0.67
CA ARG A 75 2.87 11.45 -0.05
C ARG A 75 1.70 12.35 0.35
N ASP A 76 0.73 12.50 -0.54
CA ASP A 76 -0.40 13.41 -0.42
C ASP A 76 -1.64 12.85 -1.14
N ALA A 77 -2.78 13.53 -0.99
CA ALA A 77 -4.06 13.10 -1.55
C ALA A 77 -4.09 13.11 -3.09
N ALA A 78 -3.34 14.01 -3.75
CA ALA A 78 -3.28 14.04 -5.21
C ALA A 78 -2.57 12.80 -5.75
N ARG A 79 -1.48 12.38 -5.09
CA ARG A 79 -0.75 11.16 -5.45
C ARG A 79 -1.52 9.90 -5.08
N GLU A 80 -2.26 9.89 -3.98
CA GLU A 80 -3.20 8.80 -3.67
C GLU A 80 -4.22 8.63 -4.80
N ALA A 81 -4.85 9.72 -5.26
CA ALA A 81 -5.85 9.66 -6.32
C ALA A 81 -5.27 9.13 -7.64
N ASN A 82 -4.08 9.61 -8.03
CA ASN A 82 -3.40 9.12 -9.23
C ASN A 82 -3.03 7.65 -9.12
N LEU A 83 -2.52 7.21 -7.96
CA LEU A 83 -2.20 5.81 -7.70
C LEU A 83 -3.43 4.92 -7.82
N LEU A 84 -4.55 5.32 -7.25
CA LEU A 84 -5.81 4.59 -7.34
C LEU A 84 -6.30 4.52 -8.80
N ALA A 85 -6.22 5.62 -9.56
CA ALA A 85 -6.58 5.63 -10.98
C ALA A 85 -5.68 4.69 -11.82
N ASP A 86 -4.38 4.66 -11.54
CA ASP A 86 -3.42 3.75 -12.18
C ASP A 86 -3.73 2.28 -11.85
N LEU A 87 -4.10 1.99 -10.60
CA LEU A 87 -4.47 0.65 -10.16
C LEU A 87 -5.81 0.18 -10.73
N VAL A 88 -6.77 1.09 -10.94
CA VAL A 88 -8.03 0.78 -11.62
C VAL A 88 -7.79 0.50 -13.10
N SER A 89 -6.98 1.33 -13.77
CA SER A 89 -6.70 1.16 -15.20
C SER A 89 -5.83 -0.07 -15.50
N ARG A 90 -4.90 -0.40 -14.59
CA ARG A 90 -3.96 -1.51 -14.71
C ARG A 90 -3.83 -2.26 -13.38
N PRO A 91 -4.80 -3.12 -13.05
CA PRO A 91 -4.83 -3.86 -11.79
C PRO A 91 -3.57 -4.69 -11.57
N LEU A 92 -3.13 -4.74 -10.31
CA LEU A 92 -2.09 -5.66 -9.87
C LEU A 92 -2.70 -7.00 -9.46
N ARG A 93 -1.90 -8.07 -9.56
CA ARG A 93 -2.29 -9.39 -9.08
C ARG A 93 -2.41 -9.43 -7.55
N ALA A 94 -1.47 -8.78 -6.87
CA ALA A 94 -1.53 -8.62 -5.43
C ALA A 94 -2.58 -7.56 -5.07
N PRO A 95 -3.41 -7.78 -4.03
CA PRO A 95 -4.30 -6.75 -3.53
C PRO A 95 -3.51 -5.54 -3.05
N VAL A 96 -4.00 -4.34 -3.35
CA VAL A 96 -3.34 -3.09 -2.96
C VAL A 96 -4.28 -2.23 -2.14
N ALA A 97 -3.75 -1.68 -1.05
CA ALA A 97 -4.41 -0.68 -0.24
C ALA A 97 -3.51 0.56 -0.13
N VAL A 98 -4.10 1.74 -0.23
CA VAL A 98 -3.40 3.02 -0.28
C VAL A 98 -3.86 3.91 0.87
N THR A 99 -2.91 4.62 1.50
CA THR A 99 -3.18 5.71 2.44
C THR A 99 -2.23 6.87 2.17
N THR A 100 -2.35 7.98 2.90
CA THR A 100 -1.42 9.11 2.82
C THR A 100 -0.59 9.24 4.09
N VAL A 101 0.55 9.92 4.00
CA VAL A 101 1.41 10.22 5.16
C VAL A 101 0.62 10.91 6.28
N ASP A 102 -0.25 11.86 5.91
CA ASP A 102 -1.05 12.64 6.88
C ASP A 102 -2.06 11.79 7.66
N LEU A 103 -2.48 10.66 7.11
CA LEU A 103 -3.46 9.76 7.71
C LEU A 103 -2.83 8.59 8.48
N LEU A 104 -1.50 8.54 8.53
CA LEU A 104 -0.81 7.57 9.37
C LEU A 104 -0.86 8.02 10.83
N HIS A 105 -1.67 7.32 11.63
CA HIS A 105 -1.69 7.53 13.06
C HIS A 105 -0.43 6.94 13.72
N PRO A 106 0.31 7.71 14.53
CA PRO A 106 1.61 7.30 15.05
C PRO A 106 1.55 6.17 16.10
N HIS A 107 0.37 5.90 16.66
CA HIS A 107 0.26 5.01 17.82
C HIS A 107 -0.26 3.60 17.50
N TRP A 108 -1.02 3.39 16.41
CA TRP A 108 -1.65 2.09 16.14
C TRP A 108 -1.97 1.84 14.65
N PRO A 109 -1.45 0.75 14.04
CA PRO A 109 -1.77 0.45 12.64
C PRO A 109 -3.14 -0.19 12.38
N HIS A 110 -3.87 -0.66 13.40
CA HIS A 110 -5.24 -1.13 13.22
C HIS A 110 -6.24 0.00 12.99
N GLU A 111 -5.95 1.20 13.49
CA GLU A 111 -6.76 2.40 13.27
C GLU A 111 -6.43 3.08 11.94
N GLN A 112 -5.37 2.62 11.24
CA GLN A 112 -5.00 3.18 9.96
C GLN A 112 -6.08 2.87 8.92
N MET A 113 -6.50 3.93 8.24
CA MET A 113 -7.60 3.92 7.29
C MET A 113 -7.05 3.92 5.87
N TRP A 114 -7.41 2.89 5.11
CA TRP A 114 -6.89 2.58 3.79
C TRP A 114 -7.99 2.60 2.74
N ARG A 115 -7.65 2.99 1.53
CA ARG A 115 -8.50 2.89 0.33
C ARG A 115 -8.04 1.74 -0.54
N THR A 116 -8.98 1.05 -1.16
CA THR A 116 -8.66 0.10 -2.22
C THR A 116 -9.14 0.64 -3.57
N PRO A 117 -8.56 0.17 -4.69
CA PRO A 117 -9.03 0.54 -6.03
C PRO A 117 -10.49 0.17 -6.31
N THR A 118 -11.07 -0.75 -5.53
CA THR A 118 -12.38 -1.37 -5.81
C THR A 118 -13.52 -0.86 -4.92
N THR A 119 -13.25 -0.32 -3.72
CA THR A 119 -14.28 0.12 -2.76
C THR A 119 -14.67 1.62 -2.86
N GLY A 120 -14.35 2.29 -3.98
CA GLY A 120 -14.74 3.69 -4.22
C GLY A 120 -13.98 4.70 -3.34
N THR A 121 -14.68 5.67 -2.74
CA THR A 121 -14.08 6.73 -1.90
C THR A 121 -14.00 6.40 -0.42
N ALA A 122 -14.66 5.33 0.01
CA ALA A 122 -14.66 4.90 1.40
C ALA A 122 -13.27 4.42 1.83
N ARG A 123 -12.90 4.76 3.06
CA ARG A 123 -11.71 4.22 3.74
C ARG A 123 -12.14 3.15 4.74
N HIS A 124 -11.33 2.12 4.88
CA HIS A 124 -11.58 1.03 5.80
C HIS A 124 -10.31 0.71 6.59
N ARG A 125 -10.47 0.15 7.78
CA ARG A 125 -9.34 -0.41 8.53
C ARG A 125 -8.79 -1.59 7.74
N LEU A 126 -7.49 -1.84 7.89
CA LEU A 126 -6.84 -2.92 7.16
C LEU A 126 -7.47 -4.29 7.42
N ILE A 127 -7.96 -4.52 8.65
CA ILE A 127 -8.63 -5.75 9.05
C ILE A 127 -10.03 -5.91 8.40
N ASP A 128 -10.69 -4.80 8.10
CA ASP A 128 -12.01 -4.76 7.48
C ASP A 128 -11.93 -4.89 5.95
N LEU A 129 -10.72 -4.79 5.39
CA LEU A 129 -10.51 -5.00 3.98
C LEU A 129 -10.65 -6.48 3.63
N SER A 130 -11.67 -6.77 2.83
CA SER A 130 -11.85 -8.07 2.19
C SER A 130 -10.84 -8.20 1.07
N PHE A 131 -9.67 -8.76 1.38
CA PHE A 131 -8.76 -9.24 0.36
C PHE A 131 -9.16 -10.66 -0.03
N PRO A 132 -9.25 -10.99 -1.33
CA PRO A 132 -9.44 -12.37 -1.76
C PRO A 132 -8.33 -13.20 -1.12
N SER A 133 -8.72 -14.00 -0.14
CA SER A 133 -7.79 -14.74 0.68
C SER A 133 -7.16 -15.83 -0.18
N GLU A 134 -5.86 -16.09 -0.02
CA GLU A 134 -5.16 -17.24 -0.60
C GLU A 134 -5.68 -18.61 -0.08
N LEU A 135 -6.90 -18.66 0.46
CA LEU A 135 -7.57 -19.88 0.93
C LEU A 135 -8.11 -20.77 -0.20
N THR A 136 -7.87 -20.44 -1.48
CA THR A 136 -8.34 -21.24 -2.63
C THR A 136 -7.21 -21.99 -3.37
N ARG A 137 -6.03 -22.17 -2.77
CA ARG A 137 -4.98 -23.04 -3.33
C ARG A 137 -4.35 -23.94 -2.28
N MET A 138 -5.18 -24.68 -1.56
CA MET A 138 -4.75 -25.87 -0.81
C MET A 138 -5.82 -26.98 -0.88
N SER A 139 -6.27 -27.28 -2.10
CA SER A 139 -7.08 -28.47 -2.39
C SER A 139 -6.48 -29.21 -3.56
#